data_AF-A0A2D3NBX2-F1
#
_entry.id   AF-A0A2D3NBX2-F1
#
_cell.length_a   1.000
_cell.length_b   1.000
_cell.length_c   1.000
_cell.angle_alpha   90.00
_cell.angle_beta   90.00
_cell.angle_gamma   90.00
#
_symmetry.space_group_name_H-M   'P 1'
#
loop_
_entity.id
_entity.type
_entity.pdbx_description
1 polymer ?
#
loop_
_entity_poly.entity_id
_entity_poly.type
_entity_poly.pdbx_seq_one_letter_code
_entity_poly.pdbx_strand_id
1 'polypeptide(L)'
;MMNTEEVCKEIIQSIRGKVSHEKYTDFFLSHPYSNTALAISDFFLEQGIQTSSYLIKRQDIKLLKDCTPFIIQVKSENNKLFGIVYNIDVTTAFWYNPI
;
A
#
# COMPACT_ATOMS: atom_id res chain seq x y z
N MET A 1 -11.04 10.75 3.02
CA MET A 1 -9.98 9.86 3.54
C MET A 1 -8.88 9.84 2.51
N MET A 2 -7.60 9.89 2.90
CA MET A 2 -6.50 9.92 1.91
C MET A 2 -6.28 8.51 1.34
N ASN A 3 -5.91 8.39 0.05
CA ASN A 3 -5.65 7.08 -0.57
C ASN A 3 -4.53 6.29 0.15
N THR A 4 -3.48 6.98 0.61
CA THR A 4 -2.42 6.38 1.44
C THR A 4 -2.92 5.84 2.76
N GLU A 5 -3.82 6.57 3.43
CA GLU A 5 -4.46 6.16 4.68
C GLU A 5 -5.31 4.90 4.48
N GLU A 6 -6.15 4.86 3.44
CA GLU A 6 -6.99 3.70 3.14
C GLU A 6 -6.17 2.46 2.83
N VAL A 7 -5.15 2.57 1.98
CA VAL A 7 -4.26 1.45 1.63
C VAL A 7 -3.54 0.93 2.88
N CYS A 8 -3.03 1.82 3.73
CA CYS A 8 -2.31 1.39 4.93
C CYS A 8 -3.24 0.71 5.94
N LYS A 9 -4.47 1.19 6.08
CA LYS A 9 -5.49 0.56 6.91
C LYS A 9 -5.82 -0.84 6.42
N GLU A 10 -6.11 -0.98 5.15
CA GLU A 10 -6.57 -2.22 4.55
C GLU A 10 -5.49 -3.32 4.59
N ILE A 11 -4.23 -2.98 4.28
CA ILE A 11 -3.14 -3.96 4.32
C ILE A 11 -2.76 -4.34 5.76
N ILE A 12 -2.82 -3.40 6.73
CA ILE A 12 -2.63 -3.76 8.15
C ILE A 12 -3.76 -4.66 8.64
N GLN A 13 -5.00 -4.39 8.25
CA GLN A 13 -6.12 -5.27 8.58
C GLN A 13 -5.91 -6.68 8.05
N SER A 14 -5.36 -6.79 6.84
CA SER A 14 -5.02 -8.06 6.20
C SER A 14 -3.87 -8.81 6.91
N ILE A 15 -2.86 -8.11 7.42
CA ILE A 15 -1.65 -8.72 8.03
C ILE A 15 -1.83 -8.96 9.54
N ARG A 16 -2.50 -8.06 10.27
CA ARG A 16 -2.53 -8.02 11.74
C ARG A 16 -3.95 -8.05 12.35
N GLY A 17 -5.01 -8.02 11.55
CA GLY A 17 -6.39 -7.95 12.05
C GLY A 17 -6.82 -6.53 12.47
N LYS A 18 -7.84 -6.40 13.34
CA LYS A 18 -8.46 -5.10 13.68
C LYS A 18 -7.47 -4.15 14.39
N VAL A 19 -7.31 -2.93 13.86
CA VAL A 19 -6.53 -1.84 14.49
C VAL A 19 -7.41 -0.59 14.65
N SER A 20 -7.17 0.20 15.70
CA SER A 20 -7.94 1.41 16.01
C SER A 20 -7.75 2.51 14.97
N HIS A 21 -8.85 3.09 14.49
CA HIS A 21 -8.89 4.00 13.34
C HIS A 21 -8.22 5.37 13.60
N GLU A 22 -8.33 5.92 14.81
CA GLU A 22 -7.95 7.32 15.11
C GLU A 22 -6.46 7.59 14.89
N LYS A 23 -5.58 6.61 15.14
CA LYS A 23 -4.12 6.77 14.97
C LYS A 23 -3.66 6.92 13.51
N TYR A 24 -4.49 6.54 12.54
CA TYR A 24 -4.11 6.54 11.12
C TYR A 24 -4.29 7.94 10.53
N THR A 25 -5.46 8.52 10.74
CA THR A 25 -5.83 9.82 10.17
C THR A 25 -4.90 10.92 10.68
N ASP A 26 -4.58 10.94 11.98
CA ASP A 26 -3.67 11.94 12.57
C ASP A 26 -2.24 11.85 12.00
N PHE A 27 -1.74 10.64 11.76
CA PHE A 27 -0.45 10.45 11.12
C PHE A 27 -0.43 11.05 9.70
N PHE A 28 -1.39 10.67 8.86
CA PHE A 28 -1.40 11.15 7.47
C PHE A 28 -1.73 12.64 7.34
N LEU A 29 -2.51 13.23 8.26
CA LEU A 29 -2.76 14.67 8.27
C LEU A 29 -1.52 15.49 8.69
N SER A 30 -0.68 14.95 9.59
CA SER A 30 0.52 15.63 10.08
C SER A 30 1.77 15.37 9.23
N HIS A 31 1.74 14.36 8.37
CA HIS A 31 2.90 13.99 7.55
C HIS A 31 3.14 14.99 6.40
N PRO A 32 4.36 15.56 6.24
CA PRO A 32 4.66 16.59 5.24
C PRO A 32 4.49 16.11 3.78
N TYR A 33 4.46 14.79 3.56
CA TYR A 33 4.32 14.14 2.26
C TYR A 33 3.20 13.11 2.23
N SER A 34 2.04 13.45 2.81
CA SER A 34 0.94 12.52 3.13
C SER A 34 0.47 11.58 2.01
N ASN A 35 0.52 11.99 0.74
CA ASN A 35 0.10 11.17 -0.41
C ASN A 35 1.28 10.60 -1.22
N THR A 36 2.28 10.02 -0.54
CA THR A 36 3.49 9.48 -1.18
C THR A 36 3.86 8.10 -0.63
N ALA A 37 4.70 7.37 -1.38
CA ALA A 37 5.27 6.11 -0.91
C ALA A 37 6.15 6.29 0.35
N LEU A 38 6.69 7.49 0.55
CA LEU A 38 7.44 7.84 1.76
C LEU A 38 6.52 7.82 2.99
N ALA A 39 5.37 8.50 2.93
CA ALA A 39 4.40 8.47 4.02
C ALA A 39 3.91 7.06 4.35
N ILE A 40 3.70 6.23 3.34
CA ILE A 40 3.35 4.81 3.53
C ILE A 40 4.47 4.09 4.28
N SER A 41 5.72 4.26 3.83
CA SER A 41 6.89 3.62 4.44
C SER A 41 7.08 4.04 5.90
N ASP A 42 7.00 5.34 6.17
CA ASP A 42 7.18 5.90 7.51
C ASP A 42 6.06 5.44 8.45
N PHE A 43 4.82 5.37 7.94
CA PHE A 43 3.69 4.82 8.68
C PHE A 43 3.95 3.38 9.12
N PHE A 44 4.38 2.50 8.20
CA PHE A 44 4.69 1.10 8.54
C PHE A 44 5.83 0.99 9.55
N LEU A 45 6.84 1.85 9.43
CA LEU A 45 7.95 1.89 10.38
C LEU A 45 7.46 2.24 11.79
N GLU A 46 6.55 3.20 11.95
CA GLU A 46 5.92 3.51 13.25
C GLU A 46 5.12 2.33 13.82
N GLN A 47 4.58 1.48 12.96
CA GLN A 47 3.92 0.23 13.36
C GLN A 47 4.91 -0.92 13.61
N GLY A 48 6.22 -0.69 13.52
CA GLY A 48 7.27 -1.70 13.68
C GLY A 48 7.34 -2.69 12.52
N ILE A 49 6.93 -2.28 11.32
CA ILE A 49 6.97 -3.08 10.09
C ILE A 49 8.07 -2.51 9.19
N GLN A 50 9.03 -3.36 8.81
CA GLN A 50 10.03 -2.99 7.80
C GLN A 50 9.42 -3.09 6.41
N THR A 51 9.64 -2.05 5.61
CA THR A 51 9.20 -1.99 4.22
C THR A 51 10.40 -2.07 3.29
N SER A 52 10.15 -2.55 2.07
CA SER A 52 11.13 -2.48 0.98
C SER A 52 10.40 -2.10 -0.29
N SER A 53 10.95 -1.16 -1.04
CA SER A 53 10.33 -0.61 -2.25
C SER A 53 11.20 -0.94 -3.46
N TYR A 54 10.57 -1.45 -4.52
CA TYR A 54 11.26 -1.88 -5.73
C TYR A 54 10.57 -1.35 -6.98
N LEU A 55 11.37 -1.00 -7.98
CA LEU A 55 10.86 -0.81 -9.34
C LEU A 55 10.95 -2.14 -10.09
N ILE A 56 9.80 -2.76 -10.35
CA ILE A 56 9.73 -4.04 -11.06
C ILE A 56 9.13 -3.86 -12.45
N LYS A 57 9.70 -4.55 -13.45
CA LYS A 57 9.11 -4.62 -14.78
C LYS A 57 7.88 -5.53 -14.74
N ARG A 58 6.88 -5.24 -15.57
CA ARG A 58 5.63 -6.03 -15.65
C ARG A 58 5.88 -7.54 -15.83
N GLN A 59 6.85 -7.91 -16.64
CA GLN A 59 7.21 -9.32 -16.91
C GLN A 59 7.72 -10.08 -15.67
N ASP A 60 8.23 -9.35 -14.68
CA ASP A 60 8.84 -9.89 -13.47
C ASP A 60 7.86 -9.87 -12.28
N ILE A 61 6.65 -9.31 -12.43
CA ILE A 61 5.67 -9.17 -11.34
C ILE A 61 5.30 -10.51 -10.68
N LYS A 62 5.36 -11.61 -11.44
CA LYS A 62 5.13 -12.98 -10.95
C LYS A 62 6.13 -13.41 -9.87
N LEU A 63 7.30 -12.78 -9.80
CA LEU A 63 8.30 -13.04 -8.76
C LEU A 63 7.82 -12.56 -7.38
N LEU A 64 6.79 -11.71 -7.32
CA LEU A 64 6.20 -11.19 -6.09
C LEU A 64 5.01 -12.03 -5.60
N LYS A 65 4.71 -13.17 -6.24
CA LYS A 65 3.55 -14.01 -5.89
C LYS A 65 3.56 -14.44 -4.42
N ASP A 66 4.74 -14.76 -3.88
CA ASP A 66 4.89 -15.21 -2.49
C ASP A 66 5.05 -14.03 -1.51
N CYS A 67 5.06 -12.79 -2.02
CA CYS A 67 5.20 -11.56 -1.24
C CYS A 67 3.85 -10.84 -1.03
N THR A 68 2.71 -11.50 -1.31
CA THR A 68 1.39 -10.90 -1.13
C THR A 68 0.93 -10.93 0.35
N PRO A 69 0.18 -9.92 0.81
CA PRO A 69 -0.22 -8.71 0.09
C PRO A 69 0.91 -7.66 0.01
N PHE A 70 0.95 -6.88 -1.07
CA PHE A 70 1.88 -5.75 -1.22
C PHE A 70 1.23 -4.53 -1.87
N ILE A 71 1.80 -3.35 -1.60
CA ILE A 71 1.31 -2.07 -2.13
C ILE A 71 1.96 -1.80 -3.49
N ILE A 72 1.15 -1.32 -4.44
CA ILE A 72 1.61 -0.82 -5.74
C ILE A 72 1.26 0.65 -5.90
N GLN A 73 2.08 1.38 -6.67
CA GLN A 73 1.71 2.68 -7.18
C GLN A 73 1.10 2.52 -8.57
N VAL A 74 -0.14 2.96 -8.72
CA VAL A 74 -0.89 2.97 -9.99
C VAL A 74 -0.86 4.38 -10.56
N LYS A 75 -0.39 4.50 -11.80
CA LYS A 75 -0.41 5.76 -12.54
C LYS A 75 -1.66 5.81 -13.41
N SER A 76 -2.57 6.73 -13.09
CA SER A 76 -3.66 7.15 -13.98
C SER A 76 -3.27 8.44 -14.71
N GLU A 77 -3.99 8.80 -15.76
CA GLU A 77 -3.65 9.87 -16.70
C GLU A 77 -3.24 11.19 -16.03
N ASN A 78 -3.87 11.54 -14.91
CA ASN A 78 -3.58 12.78 -14.16
C ASN A 78 -3.15 12.58 -12.70
N ASN A 79 -3.17 11.34 -12.17
CA ASN A 79 -2.95 11.10 -10.74
C ASN A 79 -2.11 9.84 -10.47
N LYS A 80 -1.34 9.89 -9.37
CA LYS A 80 -0.68 8.73 -8.79
C LYS A 80 -1.51 8.28 -7.59
N LEU A 81 -1.99 7.04 -7.63
CA LEU A 81 -2.71 6.40 -6.54
C LEU A 81 -1.94 5.17 -6.07
N PHE A 82 -2.29 4.67 -4.90
CA PHE A 82 -1.80 3.42 -4.35
C PHE A 82 -2.93 2.40 -4.33
N GLY A 83 -2.57 1.14 -4.55
CA GLY A 83 -3.46 0.00 -4.44
C GLY A 83 -2.76 -1.17 -3.78
N ILE A 84 -3.51 -2.22 -3.46
CA ILE A 84 -2.99 -3.43 -2.81
C ILE A 84 -3.17 -4.60 -3.77
N VAL A 85 -2.12 -5.39 -3.97
CA VAL A 85 -2.19 -6.67 -4.67
C VAL A 85 -2.26 -7.78 -3.63
N TYR A 86 -3.34 -8.56 -3.67
CA TYR A 86 -3.60 -9.68 -2.76
C TYR A 86 -3.16 -11.02 -3.35
N ASN A 87 -3.27 -11.17 -4.66
CA ASN A 87 -2.88 -12.39 -5.35
C ASN A 87 -2.45 -12.09 -6.78
N ILE A 88 -1.47 -12.82 -7.28
CA ILE A 88 -1.07 -12.82 -8.69
C ILE A 88 -1.14 -14.26 -9.19
N ASP A 89 -1.92 -14.44 -10.24
CA ASP A 89 -1.90 -15.65 -11.05
C ASP A 89 -1.15 -15.40 -12.38
N VAL A 90 -1.02 -16.43 -13.21
CA VAL A 90 -0.23 -16.41 -14.45
C VAL A 90 -0.56 -15.22 -15.37
N THR A 91 -1.82 -14.81 -15.42
CA THR A 91 -2.30 -13.74 -16.32
C THR A 91 -3.09 -12.65 -15.62
N THR A 92 -3.43 -12.81 -14.33
CA THR A 92 -4.36 -11.93 -13.62
C THR A 92 -3.79 -11.53 -12.26
N ALA A 93 -4.22 -10.37 -11.75
CA ALA A 93 -3.95 -9.94 -10.39
C ALA A 93 -5.28 -9.63 -9.70
N PHE A 94 -5.45 -10.16 -8.48
CA PHE A 94 -6.52 -9.74 -7.59
C PHE A 94 -5.99 -8.57 -6.76
N TRP A 95 -6.60 -7.41 -6.95
CA TRP A 95 -6.11 -6.16 -6.39
C TRP A 95 -7.25 -5.26 -5.94
N TYR A 96 -6.94 -4.40 -4.98
CA TYR A 96 -7.83 -3.38 -4.42
C TYR A 96 -7.28 -1.99 -4.72
N ASN A 97 -8.17 -1.10 -5.16
CA ASN A 97 -7.88 0.31 -5.37
C ASN A 97 -8.89 1.14 -4.58
N PRO A 98 -8.47 1.81 -3.49
CA PRO A 98 -9.31 2.79 -2.82
C PRO A 98 -9.35 4.07 -3.68
N ILE A 99 -10.32 4.13 -4.60
CA ILE A 99 -10.67 5.34 -5.38
C ILE A 99 -11.74 6.13 -4.62
#